data_AF-A0A945J188-F1
#
_entry.id   AF-A0A945J188-F1
#
_cell.length_a   1.000
_cell.length_b   1.000
_cell.length_c   1.000
_cell.angle_alpha   90.00
_cell.angle_beta   90.00
_cell.angle_gamma   90.00
#
_symmetry.space_group_name_H-M   'P 1'
#
loop_
_entity.id
_entity.type
_entity.pdbx_description
1 polymer ?
#
loop_
_entity_poly.entity_id
_entity_poly.type
_entity_poly.pdbx_seq_one_letter_code
_entity_poly.pdbx_strand_id
1 'polypeptide(L)'
;MRDSKNLNFSNRFIELGPEFYQAKTPDPVTDPYLVDFSPSTAKLIDLAPEENSTQGFIGRFSGNMPLEGAQPLAMAYSGHQFGSYNPRLGDGRGLLLGEVKNKKQEIWDIHLKGAGPTRFARGFDGRATLQSSIREHLASEALNGLGVPTTRSLAIIGIRELIYRQKPEMAAILVRVADSHIRFGSFEFFHYTGQPKNVQRLLEFSIQCHYPEIAEESDRYRIFFQRTLQRTAKMIAKWQAVGFIHGVMNTDNMCITGTTFDYGPYGFMDRFVANHTPNHSDTQRRYAYSQQSEIGFWNLNKLAETLVSLVGAEPLQEEMRQYQTLFNRFYREEMAKKMGLAILDSEFTQCVQGMFQLLQEHQLDYSNFFRFLADYPGNPQMANGAINNAKDELNSWLSQYLKLTQREDLNHEERKTQMDAINPKYILRSHLVQNALDKALKESDFSEIERLRILLENPFQDQPEIFEHYGIDADSYAQDTPDSFLCQQTSCSA
;
A
#
# COMPACT_ATOMS: atom_id res chain seq x y z
N MET A 1 -14.79 7.17 21.98
CA MET A 1 -14.48 5.88 21.33
C MET A 1 -15.64 4.93 21.58
N ARG A 2 -15.75 3.86 20.80
CA ARG A 2 -16.77 2.80 20.89
C ARG A 2 -16.06 1.49 21.22
N ASP A 3 -16.74 0.58 21.89
CA ASP A 3 -16.28 -0.81 21.97
C ASP A 3 -16.53 -1.56 20.65
N SER A 4 -15.95 -2.74 20.49
CA SER A 4 -16.12 -3.57 19.29
C SER A 4 -17.54 -4.08 19.07
N LYS A 5 -18.43 -4.01 20.08
CA LYS A 5 -19.83 -4.42 19.95
C LYS A 5 -20.68 -3.32 19.32
N ASN A 6 -20.37 -2.05 19.62
CA ASN A 6 -21.20 -0.89 19.35
C ASN A 6 -20.69 -0.04 18.18
N LEU A 7 -20.07 -0.66 17.17
CA LEU A 7 -19.68 0.01 15.93
C LEU A 7 -20.92 0.40 15.11
N ASN A 8 -20.86 1.57 14.44
CA ASN A 8 -21.99 2.11 13.68
C ASN A 8 -21.91 1.68 12.22
N PHE A 9 -22.54 0.56 11.89
CA PHE A 9 -22.56 0.01 10.53
C PHE A 9 -23.58 0.71 9.61
N SER A 10 -23.16 0.99 8.38
CA SER A 10 -23.97 1.55 7.29
C SER A 10 -24.27 0.53 6.18
N ASN A 11 -23.36 -0.41 5.91
CA ASN A 11 -23.48 -1.51 4.94
C ASN A 11 -24.03 -1.13 3.56
N ARG A 12 -23.67 0.03 3.01
CA ARG A 12 -24.14 0.54 1.71
C ARG A 12 -23.91 -0.44 0.55
N PHE A 13 -22.83 -1.22 0.56
CA PHE A 13 -22.50 -2.14 -0.54
C PHE A 13 -23.61 -3.17 -0.83
N ILE A 14 -24.42 -3.53 0.17
CA ILE A 14 -25.55 -4.46 -0.02
C ILE A 14 -26.61 -3.91 -0.99
N GLU A 15 -26.73 -2.58 -1.09
CA GLU A 15 -27.72 -1.87 -1.89
C GLU A 15 -27.46 -2.04 -3.40
N LEU A 16 -26.24 -2.46 -3.78
CA LEU A 16 -25.90 -2.84 -5.16
C LEU A 16 -26.61 -4.11 -5.63
N GLY A 17 -27.10 -4.95 -4.72
CA GLY A 17 -27.82 -6.18 -5.06
C GLY A 17 -26.95 -7.44 -5.23
N PRO A 18 -27.59 -8.61 -5.33
CA PRO A 18 -26.94 -9.92 -5.20
C PRO A 18 -25.99 -10.29 -6.34
N GLU A 19 -26.01 -9.56 -7.46
CA GLU A 19 -25.09 -9.75 -8.57
C GLU A 19 -23.64 -9.35 -8.21
N PHE A 20 -23.49 -8.42 -7.25
CA PHE A 20 -22.21 -7.83 -6.85
C PHE A 20 -21.49 -8.60 -5.76
N TYR A 21 -22.17 -9.50 -5.05
CA TYR A 21 -21.60 -10.18 -3.91
C TYR A 21 -22.25 -11.54 -3.60
N GLN A 22 -21.60 -12.29 -2.72
CA GLN A 22 -22.18 -13.41 -1.99
C GLN A 22 -22.38 -12.99 -0.53
N ALA A 23 -23.61 -13.02 -0.02
CA ALA A 23 -23.81 -12.91 1.43
C ALA A 23 -23.20 -14.15 2.11
N LYS A 24 -22.28 -13.95 3.06
CA LYS A 24 -21.61 -15.03 3.78
C LYS A 24 -21.03 -14.47 5.09
N THR A 25 -21.34 -15.14 6.19
CA THR A 25 -20.67 -14.90 7.48
C THR A 25 -19.30 -15.56 7.53
N PRO A 26 -18.33 -15.02 8.29
CA PRO A 26 -17.03 -15.66 8.50
C PRO A 26 -17.16 -17.08 9.05
N ASP A 27 -16.27 -17.97 8.62
CA ASP A 27 -16.17 -19.31 9.20
C ASP A 27 -15.33 -19.23 10.49
N PRO A 28 -15.90 -19.61 11.65
CA PRO A 28 -15.24 -19.48 12.94
C PRO A 28 -13.92 -20.26 12.98
N VAL A 29 -13.03 -19.86 13.89
CA VAL A 29 -11.69 -20.44 14.03
C VAL A 29 -11.46 -21.03 15.41
N THR A 30 -10.54 -21.98 15.50
CA THR A 30 -10.16 -22.64 16.75
C THR A 30 -9.06 -21.86 17.45
N ASP A 31 -9.26 -21.54 18.73
CA ASP A 31 -8.28 -20.88 19.61
C ASP A 31 -7.58 -19.64 18.99
N PRO A 32 -8.36 -18.59 18.64
CA PRO A 32 -7.80 -17.37 18.10
C PRO A 32 -7.02 -16.57 19.16
N TYR A 33 -5.90 -15.99 18.77
CA TYR A 33 -5.09 -15.12 19.63
C TYR A 33 -4.64 -13.87 18.87
N LEU A 34 -4.42 -12.77 19.59
CA LEU A 34 -3.93 -11.53 18.97
C LEU A 34 -2.42 -11.64 18.71
N VAL A 35 -2.00 -11.29 17.50
CA VAL A 35 -0.59 -11.16 17.11
C VAL A 35 -0.12 -9.72 17.22
N ASP A 36 -0.88 -8.78 16.64
CA ASP A 36 -0.65 -7.33 16.78
C ASP A 36 -1.97 -6.56 16.53
N PHE A 37 -2.03 -5.32 17.02
CA PHE A 37 -3.15 -4.39 16.89
C PHE A 37 -2.63 -2.97 16.63
N SER A 38 -3.17 -2.28 15.63
CA SER A 38 -2.81 -0.89 15.30
C SER A 38 -3.76 0.10 15.98
N PRO A 39 -3.29 0.85 17.01
CA PRO A 39 -4.10 1.88 17.64
C PRO A 39 -4.42 3.03 16.69
N SER A 40 -3.53 3.30 15.73
CA SER A 40 -3.74 4.36 14.74
C SER A 40 -4.87 4.01 13.76
N THR A 41 -4.99 2.74 13.35
CA THR A 41 -6.10 2.26 12.53
C THR A 41 -7.41 2.20 13.32
N ALA A 42 -7.37 1.80 14.60
CA ALA A 42 -8.55 1.77 15.46
C ALA A 42 -9.26 3.14 15.55
N LYS A 43 -8.48 4.23 15.59
CA LYS A 43 -9.00 5.61 15.58
C LYS A 43 -9.85 5.93 14.34
N LEU A 44 -9.58 5.32 13.18
CA LEU A 44 -10.33 5.59 11.94
C LEU A 44 -11.81 5.18 12.07
N ILE A 45 -12.07 4.13 12.84
CA ILE A 45 -13.41 3.56 13.07
C ILE A 45 -13.96 3.90 14.46
N ASP A 46 -13.34 4.86 15.16
CA ASP A 46 -13.62 5.26 16.55
C ASP A 46 -13.54 4.11 17.58
N LEU A 47 -12.82 3.03 17.29
CA LEU A 47 -12.67 1.88 18.19
C LEU A 47 -11.72 2.24 19.34
N ALA A 48 -12.15 1.98 20.58
CA ALA A 48 -11.40 2.29 21.80
C ALA A 48 -10.06 1.53 21.84
N PRO A 49 -8.93 2.18 22.18
CA PRO A 49 -7.64 1.50 22.26
C PRO A 49 -7.62 0.40 23.33
N GLU A 50 -8.45 0.52 24.36
CA GLU A 50 -8.61 -0.47 25.43
C GLU A 50 -9.27 -1.78 24.96
N GLU A 51 -9.81 -1.81 23.74
CA GLU A 51 -10.31 -3.05 23.12
C GLU A 51 -9.15 -3.99 22.72
N ASN A 52 -7.91 -3.50 22.76
CA ASN A 52 -6.73 -4.31 22.48
C ASN A 52 -6.74 -5.59 23.34
N SER A 53 -6.65 -6.73 22.68
CA SER A 53 -6.60 -8.05 23.35
C SER A 53 -7.82 -8.45 24.19
N THR A 54 -8.95 -7.75 24.12
CA THR A 54 -10.17 -8.24 24.80
C THR A 54 -10.69 -9.50 24.10
N GLN A 55 -11.21 -10.46 24.87
CA GLN A 55 -11.82 -11.67 24.30
C GLN A 55 -12.97 -11.33 23.34
N GLY A 56 -13.70 -10.25 23.61
CA GLY A 56 -14.75 -9.75 22.74
C GLY A 56 -14.23 -9.25 21.39
N PHE A 57 -13.14 -8.47 21.38
CA PHE A 57 -12.50 -8.01 20.14
C PHE A 57 -12.01 -9.21 19.32
N ILE A 58 -11.21 -10.09 19.92
CA ILE A 58 -10.66 -11.26 19.23
C ILE A 58 -11.80 -12.10 18.66
N GLY A 59 -12.81 -12.44 19.47
CA GLY A 59 -13.93 -13.26 19.02
C GLY A 59 -14.70 -12.65 17.85
N ARG A 60 -14.92 -11.33 17.82
CA ARG A 60 -15.66 -10.67 16.73
C ARG A 60 -14.86 -10.60 15.45
N PHE A 61 -13.60 -10.19 15.53
CA PHE A 61 -12.76 -10.01 14.36
C PHE A 61 -12.10 -11.31 13.88
N SER A 62 -12.21 -12.42 14.64
CA SER A 62 -11.87 -13.77 14.19
C SER A 62 -13.05 -14.51 13.54
N GLY A 63 -14.26 -13.95 13.58
CA GLY A 63 -15.46 -14.59 13.08
C GLY A 63 -16.14 -15.56 14.05
N ASN A 64 -15.70 -15.63 15.32
CA ASN A 64 -16.27 -16.49 16.35
C ASN A 64 -17.50 -15.87 17.04
N MET A 65 -17.67 -14.56 16.95
CA MET A 65 -18.80 -13.81 17.47
C MET A 65 -19.32 -12.83 16.42
N PRO A 66 -20.64 -12.56 16.39
CA PRO A 66 -21.20 -11.58 15.47
C PRO A 66 -20.80 -10.14 15.87
N LEU A 67 -20.61 -9.30 14.87
CA LEU A 67 -20.65 -7.84 14.99
C LEU A 67 -22.09 -7.38 14.82
N GLU A 68 -22.66 -6.77 15.86
CA GLU A 68 -24.05 -6.33 15.84
C GLU A 68 -24.26 -5.26 14.76
N GLY A 69 -25.23 -5.46 13.86
CA GLY A 69 -25.49 -4.57 12.73
C GLY A 69 -24.63 -4.79 11.48
N ALA A 70 -23.59 -5.64 11.53
CA ALA A 70 -22.78 -5.98 10.35
C ALA A 70 -23.55 -6.91 9.39
N GLN A 71 -23.28 -6.78 8.08
CA GLN A 71 -23.86 -7.65 7.05
C GLN A 71 -22.76 -8.21 6.13
N PRO A 72 -22.09 -9.29 6.57
CA PRO A 72 -20.90 -9.77 5.90
C PRO A 72 -21.15 -10.32 4.48
N LEU A 73 -20.24 -9.99 3.56
CA LEU A 73 -20.32 -10.39 2.16
C LEU A 73 -18.94 -10.59 1.51
N ALA A 74 -18.91 -11.38 0.44
CA ALA A 74 -17.76 -11.54 -0.44
C ALA A 74 -18.04 -10.84 -1.78
N MET A 75 -17.18 -9.92 -2.22
CA MET A 75 -17.39 -9.17 -3.46
C MET A 75 -17.06 -10.00 -4.72
N ALA A 76 -17.83 -9.79 -5.79
CA ALA A 76 -17.54 -10.32 -7.12
C ALA A 76 -16.66 -9.35 -7.91
N TYR A 77 -15.60 -9.87 -8.52
CA TYR A 77 -14.75 -9.14 -9.47
C TYR A 77 -13.99 -10.13 -10.36
N SER A 78 -13.39 -9.61 -11.43
CA SER A 78 -12.42 -10.28 -12.30
C SER A 78 -11.17 -9.40 -12.39
N GLY A 79 -10.27 -9.66 -13.34
CA GLY A 79 -9.13 -8.78 -13.58
C GLY A 79 -8.14 -9.36 -14.56
N HIS A 80 -7.26 -8.52 -15.08
CA HIS A 80 -6.12 -8.93 -15.87
C HIS A 80 -4.93 -9.24 -14.96
N GLN A 81 -4.56 -10.51 -14.92
CA GLN A 81 -3.41 -11.00 -14.17
C GLN A 81 -2.21 -11.13 -15.12
N PHE A 82 -1.13 -10.39 -14.86
CA PHE A 82 0.04 -10.33 -15.74
C PHE A 82 -0.32 -10.00 -17.21
N GLY A 83 -1.34 -9.17 -17.42
CA GLY A 83 -1.83 -8.75 -18.73
C GLY A 83 -2.84 -9.70 -19.39
N SER A 84 -3.13 -10.86 -18.81
CA SER A 84 -4.13 -11.82 -19.31
C SER A 84 -5.41 -11.76 -18.50
N TYR A 85 -6.57 -11.66 -19.16
CA TYR A 85 -7.85 -11.58 -18.48
C TYR A 85 -8.22 -12.89 -17.78
N ASN A 86 -8.56 -12.81 -16.49
CA ASN A 86 -9.08 -13.92 -15.70
C ASN A 86 -10.56 -13.66 -15.34
N PRO A 87 -11.53 -14.38 -15.95
CA PRO A 87 -12.95 -14.13 -15.72
C PRO A 87 -13.45 -14.61 -14.34
N ARG A 88 -12.63 -15.36 -13.59
CA ARG A 88 -13.02 -15.96 -12.30
C ARG A 88 -12.04 -15.54 -11.21
N LEU A 89 -12.35 -14.43 -10.53
CA LEU A 89 -11.74 -14.01 -9.27
C LEU A 89 -12.84 -13.84 -8.22
N GLY A 90 -12.91 -12.68 -7.56
CA GLY A 90 -13.77 -12.42 -6.40
C GLY A 90 -13.06 -12.66 -5.08
N ASP A 91 -13.70 -12.25 -3.98
CA ASP A 91 -13.17 -12.43 -2.64
C ASP A 91 -13.19 -13.92 -2.25
N GLY A 92 -12.17 -14.67 -2.65
CA GLY A 92 -12.11 -16.13 -2.43
C GLY A 92 -11.81 -16.55 -0.99
N ARG A 93 -11.20 -15.66 -0.21
CA ARG A 93 -10.82 -15.85 1.21
C ARG A 93 -11.12 -14.61 2.06
N GLY A 94 -11.86 -13.67 1.49
CA GLY A 94 -12.11 -12.34 2.03
C GLY A 94 -13.59 -12.15 2.31
N LEU A 95 -13.91 -11.38 3.35
CA LEU A 95 -15.26 -10.89 3.58
C LEU A 95 -15.22 -9.43 4.01
N LEU A 96 -15.97 -8.56 3.33
CA LEU A 96 -16.38 -7.27 3.89
C LEU A 96 -17.38 -7.59 5.00
N LEU A 97 -17.03 -7.35 6.27
CA LEU A 97 -17.97 -7.51 7.38
C LEU A 97 -19.05 -6.44 7.34
N GLY A 98 -18.66 -5.23 6.96
CA GLY A 98 -19.55 -4.10 6.83
C GLY A 98 -18.76 -2.80 6.73
N GLU A 99 -19.50 -1.71 6.61
CA GLU A 99 -18.99 -0.35 6.47
C GLU A 99 -19.27 0.44 7.74
N VAL A 100 -18.24 0.88 8.46
CA VAL A 100 -18.40 1.65 9.70
C VAL A 100 -18.35 3.14 9.42
N LYS A 101 -19.37 3.86 9.90
CA LYS A 101 -19.41 5.32 9.88
C LYS A 101 -18.86 5.90 11.18
N ASN A 102 -17.75 6.63 11.07
CA ASN A 102 -17.10 7.26 12.20
C ASN A 102 -17.76 8.61 12.57
N LYS A 103 -17.29 9.25 13.64
CA LYS A 103 -17.80 10.53 14.16
C LYS A 103 -17.61 11.68 13.18
N LYS A 104 -16.57 11.62 12.34
CA LYS A 104 -16.30 12.58 11.26
C LYS A 104 -17.19 12.34 10.03
N GLN A 105 -18.12 11.40 10.09
CA GLN A 105 -18.99 10.97 8.99
C GLN A 105 -18.25 10.29 7.82
N GLU A 106 -16.98 9.94 8.01
CA GLU A 106 -16.23 9.12 7.07
C GLU A 106 -16.69 7.66 7.21
N ILE A 107 -16.68 6.92 6.10
CA ILE A 107 -17.09 5.52 6.05
C ILE A 107 -15.88 4.67 5.72
N TRP A 108 -15.69 3.62 6.49
CA TRP A 108 -14.56 2.70 6.38
C TRP A 108 -15.05 1.27 6.26
N ASP A 109 -14.61 0.58 5.22
CA ASP A 109 -14.79 -0.86 5.05
C ASP A 109 -14.00 -1.60 6.13
N ILE A 110 -14.63 -2.57 6.79
CA ILE A 110 -13.94 -3.56 7.62
C ILE A 110 -13.95 -4.89 6.88
N HIS A 111 -12.78 -5.37 6.47
CA HIS A 111 -12.64 -6.57 5.66
C HIS A 111 -11.72 -7.59 6.32
N LEU A 112 -12.20 -8.82 6.50
CA LEU A 112 -11.39 -9.94 7.00
C LEU A 112 -10.77 -10.71 5.84
N LYS A 113 -9.45 -10.82 5.81
CA LYS A 113 -8.72 -11.72 4.90
C LYS A 113 -8.33 -12.98 5.69
N GLY A 114 -8.74 -14.15 5.22
CA GLY A 114 -8.64 -15.44 5.94
C GLY A 114 -9.95 -15.91 6.58
N ALA A 115 -11.09 -15.35 6.17
CA ALA A 115 -12.40 -15.54 6.80
C ALA A 115 -13.12 -16.85 6.40
N GLY A 116 -12.44 -17.75 5.69
CA GLY A 116 -13.00 -19.00 5.18
C GLY A 116 -13.40 -18.92 3.70
N PRO A 117 -13.65 -20.07 3.05
CA PRO A 117 -13.85 -20.12 1.61
C PRO A 117 -15.21 -19.60 1.20
N THR A 118 -15.23 -18.85 0.11
CA THR A 118 -16.45 -18.34 -0.54
C THR A 118 -16.69 -19.07 -1.87
N ARG A 119 -17.76 -18.74 -2.61
CA ARG A 119 -17.97 -19.25 -3.97
C ARG A 119 -16.85 -18.84 -4.94
N PHE A 120 -16.07 -17.84 -4.57
CA PHE A 120 -14.92 -17.31 -5.32
C PHE A 120 -13.59 -18.01 -4.95
N ALA A 121 -13.60 -18.96 -4.01
CA ALA A 121 -12.39 -19.60 -3.50
C ALA A 121 -11.68 -20.51 -4.51
N ARG A 122 -12.30 -20.88 -5.64
CA ARG A 122 -11.68 -21.71 -6.70
C ARG A 122 -11.00 -22.99 -6.21
N GLY A 123 -11.51 -23.59 -5.12
CA GLY A 123 -10.95 -24.80 -4.51
C GLY A 123 -9.88 -24.58 -3.44
N PHE A 124 -9.52 -23.33 -3.12
CA PHE A 124 -8.64 -23.00 -2.01
C PHE A 124 -9.37 -23.04 -0.66
N ASP A 125 -8.61 -23.22 0.43
CA ASP A 125 -9.10 -23.37 1.81
C ASP A 125 -9.74 -22.11 2.43
N GLY A 126 -9.64 -20.95 1.76
CA GLY A 126 -10.19 -19.70 2.24
C GLY A 126 -9.45 -19.08 3.44
N ARG A 127 -8.26 -19.57 3.79
CA ARG A 127 -7.43 -19.07 4.90
C ARG A 127 -6.26 -18.23 4.40
N ALA A 128 -5.72 -17.39 5.28
CA ALA A 128 -4.47 -16.67 5.07
C ALA A 128 -3.40 -17.23 6.00
N THR A 129 -2.15 -17.27 5.55
CA THR A 129 -1.02 -17.64 6.41
C THR A 129 -0.69 -16.49 7.36
N LEU A 130 -0.17 -16.82 8.54
CA LEU A 130 0.35 -15.84 9.48
C LEU A 130 1.45 -14.98 8.83
N GLN A 131 2.33 -15.60 8.04
CA GLN A 131 3.36 -14.90 7.27
C GLN A 131 2.78 -13.84 6.33
N SER A 132 1.77 -14.20 5.51
CA SER A 132 1.14 -13.24 4.59
C SER A 132 0.45 -12.10 5.34
N SER A 133 -0.23 -12.39 6.46
CA SER A 133 -0.91 -11.37 7.26
C SER A 133 0.07 -10.41 7.92
N ILE A 134 1.20 -10.89 8.44
CA ILE A 134 2.27 -10.03 9.02
C ILE A 134 2.85 -9.11 7.95
N ARG A 135 3.18 -9.64 6.78
CA ARG A 135 3.73 -8.83 5.68
C ARG A 135 2.76 -7.72 5.26
N GLU A 136 1.48 -8.04 5.10
CA GLU A 136 0.46 -7.06 4.73
C GLU A 136 0.26 -6.00 5.81
N HIS A 137 0.17 -6.41 7.08
CA HIS A 137 0.02 -5.51 8.22
C HIS A 137 1.14 -4.48 8.28
N LEU A 138 2.40 -4.93 8.26
CA LEU A 138 3.55 -4.01 8.31
C LEU A 138 3.61 -3.10 7.09
N ALA A 139 3.32 -3.60 5.88
CA ALA A 139 3.36 -2.80 4.67
C ALA A 139 2.30 -1.69 4.63
N SER A 140 1.08 -2.01 5.04
CA SER A 140 -0.02 -1.05 5.14
C SER A 140 0.35 0.10 6.06
N GLU A 141 0.85 -0.20 7.26
CA GLU A 141 1.14 0.83 8.24
C GLU A 141 2.41 1.62 7.87
N ALA A 142 3.39 0.97 7.24
CA ALA A 142 4.58 1.65 6.71
C ALA A 142 4.27 2.66 5.62
N LEU A 143 3.45 2.28 4.63
CA LEU A 143 3.04 3.21 3.57
C LEU A 143 2.18 4.35 4.11
N ASN A 144 1.35 4.07 5.11
CA ASN A 144 0.59 5.12 5.80
C ASN A 144 1.52 6.11 6.51
N GLY A 145 2.52 5.62 7.24
CA GLY A 145 3.54 6.47 7.89
C GLY A 145 4.34 7.31 6.89
N LEU A 146 4.60 6.77 5.69
CA LEU A 146 5.23 7.49 4.58
C LEU A 146 4.29 8.47 3.85
N GLY A 147 3.02 8.59 4.27
CA GLY A 147 2.04 9.45 3.62
C GLY A 147 1.65 9.00 2.21
N VAL A 148 1.73 7.70 1.93
CA VAL A 148 1.23 7.08 0.70
C VAL A 148 -0.19 6.55 0.96
N PRO A 149 -1.19 6.89 0.13
CA PRO A 149 -2.53 6.33 0.26
C PRO A 149 -2.51 4.79 0.24
N THR A 150 -3.11 4.17 1.25
CA THR A 150 -3.03 2.72 1.47
C THR A 150 -4.22 2.20 2.28
N THR A 151 -4.61 0.94 2.05
CA THR A 151 -5.45 0.21 2.99
C THR A 151 -4.74 0.10 4.32
N ARG A 152 -5.46 0.25 5.42
CA ARG A 152 -4.94 0.18 6.79
C ARG A 152 -5.13 -1.22 7.36
N SER A 153 -4.30 -1.58 8.34
CA SER A 153 -4.46 -2.85 9.05
C SER A 153 -4.76 -2.61 10.51
N LEU A 154 -5.91 -3.11 10.96
CA LEU A 154 -6.37 -2.95 12.34
C LEU A 154 -5.73 -3.98 13.26
N ALA A 155 -5.68 -5.24 12.84
CA ALA A 155 -5.15 -6.32 13.66
C ALA A 155 -4.75 -7.54 12.82
N ILE A 156 -3.88 -8.36 13.41
CA ILE A 156 -3.63 -9.73 12.99
C ILE A 156 -4.11 -10.65 14.12
N ILE A 157 -4.98 -11.58 13.78
CA ILE A 157 -5.46 -12.61 14.70
C ILE A 157 -4.91 -13.95 14.24
N GLY A 158 -3.97 -14.51 15.00
CA GLY A 158 -3.42 -15.84 14.76
C GLY A 158 -4.42 -16.94 15.09
N ILE A 159 -4.28 -18.07 14.40
CA ILE A 159 -5.07 -19.28 14.61
C ILE A 159 -4.09 -20.40 14.97
N ARG A 160 -4.31 -21.13 16.07
CA ARG A 160 -3.38 -22.20 16.48
C ARG A 160 -3.38 -23.42 15.58
N GLU A 161 -4.50 -23.67 14.90
CA GLU A 161 -4.61 -24.75 13.93
C GLU A 161 -3.77 -24.46 12.67
N LEU A 162 -3.08 -25.49 12.18
CA LEU A 162 -2.29 -25.41 10.96
C LEU A 162 -3.18 -25.57 9.73
N ILE A 163 -2.90 -24.80 8.68
CA ILE A 163 -3.43 -25.05 7.35
C ILE A 163 -2.46 -25.90 6.56
N TYR A 164 -2.98 -26.88 5.82
CA TYR A 164 -2.19 -27.84 5.08
C TYR A 164 -2.27 -27.53 3.58
N ARG A 165 -1.15 -27.07 3.01
CA ARG A 165 -0.98 -26.84 1.57
C ARG A 165 0.13 -27.75 1.04
N GLN A 166 1.24 -27.17 0.59
CA GLN A 166 2.45 -27.95 0.28
C GLN A 166 3.18 -28.38 1.56
N LYS A 167 3.19 -27.50 2.57
CA LYS A 167 3.68 -27.74 3.92
C LYS A 167 2.63 -27.27 4.94
N PRO A 168 2.67 -27.75 6.20
CA PRO A 168 1.86 -27.18 7.26
C PRO A 168 2.29 -25.73 7.53
N GLU A 169 1.34 -24.81 7.62
CA GLU A 169 1.59 -23.40 7.86
C GLU A 169 0.64 -22.85 8.95
N MET A 170 1.13 -21.91 9.75
CA MET A 170 0.27 -21.20 10.71
C MET A 170 -0.70 -20.31 9.95
N ALA A 171 -1.96 -20.32 10.36
CA ALA A 171 -3.00 -19.48 9.77
C ALA A 171 -3.24 -18.21 10.60
N ALA A 172 -3.77 -17.19 9.94
CA ALA A 172 -4.20 -15.96 10.58
C ALA A 172 -5.38 -15.33 9.83
N ILE A 173 -6.05 -14.41 10.51
CA ILE A 173 -6.98 -13.46 9.93
C ILE A 173 -6.35 -12.07 10.02
N LEU A 174 -6.31 -11.38 8.88
CA LEU A 174 -5.98 -9.97 8.82
C LEU A 174 -7.27 -9.15 8.81
N VAL A 175 -7.36 -8.18 9.72
CA VAL A 175 -8.45 -7.22 9.78
C VAL A 175 -8.03 -5.96 9.03
N ARG A 176 -8.45 -5.86 7.77
CA ARG A 176 -8.13 -4.71 6.92
C ARG A 176 -9.21 -3.64 7.03
N VAL A 177 -8.79 -2.39 7.03
CA VAL A 177 -9.66 -1.20 7.03
C VAL A 177 -9.34 -0.36 5.79
N ALA A 178 -10.35 0.02 5.00
CA ALA A 178 -10.11 0.78 3.78
C ALA A 178 -11.24 1.78 3.50
N ASP A 179 -10.95 2.78 2.68
CA ASP A 179 -11.97 3.70 2.16
C ASP A 179 -12.85 3.05 1.09
N SER A 180 -12.31 2.05 0.37
CA SER A 180 -13.05 1.24 -0.60
C SER A 180 -12.34 -0.09 -0.90
N HIS A 181 -13.11 -1.14 -1.12
CA HIS A 181 -12.66 -2.42 -1.71
C HIS A 181 -13.01 -2.57 -3.19
N ILE A 182 -13.58 -1.54 -3.83
CA ILE A 182 -13.91 -1.54 -5.25
C ILE A 182 -12.62 -1.38 -6.07
N ARG A 183 -12.40 -2.31 -7.02
CA ARG A 183 -11.20 -2.36 -7.85
C ARG A 183 -11.55 -2.06 -9.30
N PHE A 184 -10.54 -1.85 -10.15
CA PHE A 184 -10.76 -1.78 -11.60
C PHE A 184 -11.38 -3.09 -12.09
N GLY A 185 -10.90 -4.22 -11.55
CA GLY A 185 -11.46 -5.56 -11.75
C GLY A 185 -12.95 -5.73 -11.43
N SER A 186 -13.51 -4.90 -10.54
CA SER A 186 -14.95 -4.91 -10.24
C SER A 186 -15.78 -4.43 -11.43
N PHE A 187 -15.28 -3.44 -12.18
CA PHE A 187 -15.92 -2.95 -13.41
C PHE A 187 -15.72 -3.93 -14.57
N GLU A 188 -14.50 -4.47 -14.69
CA GLU A 188 -14.15 -5.44 -15.73
C GLU A 188 -15.05 -6.68 -15.68
N PHE A 189 -15.41 -7.14 -14.48
CA PHE A 189 -16.30 -8.28 -14.29
C PHE A 189 -17.62 -8.09 -15.03
N PHE A 190 -18.30 -6.96 -14.82
CA PHE A 190 -19.58 -6.69 -15.46
C PHE A 190 -19.44 -6.31 -16.93
N HIS A 191 -18.34 -5.66 -17.31
CA HIS A 191 -18.06 -5.35 -18.71
C HIS A 191 -17.90 -6.62 -19.55
N TYR A 192 -16.95 -7.50 -19.20
CA TYR A 192 -16.64 -8.70 -19.98
C TYR A 192 -17.68 -9.82 -19.84
N THR A 193 -18.61 -9.72 -18.89
CA THR A 193 -19.78 -10.61 -18.80
C THR A 193 -21.03 -10.04 -19.48
N GLY A 194 -20.92 -8.91 -20.19
CA GLY A 194 -22.01 -8.35 -20.98
C GLY A 194 -23.13 -7.70 -20.15
N GLN A 195 -22.79 -7.11 -19.00
CA GLN A 195 -23.75 -6.52 -18.05
C GLN A 195 -23.55 -4.99 -17.91
N PRO A 196 -23.78 -4.18 -18.97
CA PRO A 196 -23.50 -2.74 -18.96
C PRO A 196 -24.33 -1.96 -17.92
N LYS A 197 -25.54 -2.43 -17.60
CA LYS A 197 -26.35 -1.84 -16.52
C LYS A 197 -25.68 -1.94 -15.16
N ASN A 198 -24.98 -3.05 -14.89
CA ASN A 198 -24.26 -3.25 -13.63
C ASN A 198 -22.95 -2.46 -13.58
N VAL A 199 -22.30 -2.21 -14.72
CA VAL A 199 -21.19 -1.24 -14.83
C VAL A 199 -21.67 0.16 -14.44
N GLN A 200 -22.79 0.62 -15.01
CA GLN A 200 -23.37 1.92 -14.67
C GLN A 200 -23.76 2.00 -13.18
N ARG A 201 -24.44 0.97 -12.66
CA ARG A 201 -24.83 0.92 -11.25
C ARG A 201 -23.63 0.99 -10.30
N LEU A 202 -22.54 0.29 -10.61
CA LEU A 202 -21.30 0.37 -9.84
C LEU A 202 -20.68 1.75 -9.90
N LEU A 203 -20.69 2.38 -11.07
CA LEU A 203 -20.16 3.73 -11.26
C LEU A 203 -20.96 4.77 -10.47
N GLU A 204 -22.29 4.71 -10.53
CA GLU A 204 -23.19 5.58 -9.78
C GLU A 204 -22.99 5.41 -8.27
N PHE A 205 -22.93 4.16 -7.80
CA PHE A 205 -22.61 3.86 -6.40
C PHE A 205 -21.24 4.41 -5.98
N SER A 206 -20.22 4.25 -6.84
CA SER A 206 -18.86 4.75 -6.57
C SER A 206 -18.83 6.28 -6.49
N ILE A 207 -19.60 6.98 -7.34
CA ILE A 207 -19.76 8.44 -7.29
C ILE A 207 -20.45 8.85 -5.99
N GLN A 208 -21.58 8.23 -5.65
CA GLN A 208 -22.28 8.54 -4.39
C GLN A 208 -21.41 8.32 -3.16
N CYS A 209 -20.57 7.29 -3.17
CA CYS A 209 -19.72 6.94 -2.04
C CYS A 209 -18.50 7.86 -1.87
N HIS A 210 -17.85 8.24 -2.98
CA HIS A 210 -16.53 8.88 -2.93
C HIS A 210 -16.51 10.31 -3.45
N TYR A 211 -17.54 10.71 -4.21
CA TYR A 211 -17.64 11.98 -4.90
C TYR A 211 -19.09 12.50 -4.96
N PRO A 212 -19.83 12.56 -3.84
CA PRO A 212 -21.24 12.96 -3.85
C PRO A 212 -21.45 14.36 -4.45
N GLU A 213 -20.44 15.23 -4.41
CA GLU A 213 -20.50 16.58 -4.96
C GLU A 213 -20.57 16.65 -6.49
N ILE A 214 -20.27 15.56 -7.21
CA ILE A 214 -20.40 15.51 -8.68
C ILE A 214 -21.63 14.73 -9.15
N ALA A 215 -22.50 14.28 -8.23
CA ALA A 215 -23.61 13.39 -8.58
C ALA A 215 -24.60 14.02 -9.60
N GLU A 216 -24.79 15.32 -9.53
CA GLU A 216 -25.71 16.09 -10.40
C GLU A 216 -25.01 16.70 -11.63
N GLU A 217 -23.70 16.51 -11.79
CA GLU A 217 -22.97 17.03 -12.94
C GLU A 217 -23.30 16.24 -14.21
N SER A 218 -23.46 16.94 -15.34
CA SER A 218 -23.81 16.30 -16.61
C SER A 218 -22.73 15.35 -17.12
N ASP A 219 -21.45 15.63 -16.82
CA ASP A 219 -20.28 14.83 -17.23
C ASP A 219 -19.68 14.00 -16.07
N ARG A 220 -20.48 13.70 -15.04
CA ARG A 220 -20.04 13.05 -13.80
C ARG A 220 -19.26 11.74 -14.00
N TYR A 221 -19.57 10.96 -15.03
CA TYR A 221 -18.88 9.70 -15.33
C TYR A 221 -17.46 9.92 -15.84
N ARG A 222 -17.26 10.92 -16.71
CA ARG A 222 -15.94 11.35 -17.14
C ARG A 222 -15.16 11.95 -15.98
N ILE A 223 -15.79 12.79 -15.15
CA ILE A 223 -15.16 13.42 -13.99
C ILE A 223 -14.71 12.35 -12.97
N PHE A 224 -15.51 11.31 -12.74
CA PHE A 224 -15.12 10.15 -11.93
C PHE A 224 -13.85 9.48 -12.47
N PHE A 225 -13.81 9.21 -13.77
CA PHE A 225 -12.65 8.60 -14.41
C PHE A 225 -11.41 9.48 -14.29
N GLN A 226 -11.55 10.78 -14.57
CA GLN A 226 -10.48 11.77 -14.41
C GLN A 226 -9.90 11.78 -12.99
N ARG A 227 -10.76 11.75 -11.96
CA ARG A 227 -10.32 11.71 -10.56
C ARG A 227 -9.60 10.40 -10.22
N THR A 228 -10.10 9.27 -10.74
CA THR A 228 -9.46 7.96 -10.57
C THR A 228 -8.07 7.93 -11.23
N LEU A 229 -7.96 8.48 -12.44
CA LEU A 229 -6.70 8.64 -13.17
C LEU A 229 -5.70 9.49 -12.38
N GLN A 230 -6.11 10.67 -11.92
CA GLN A 230 -5.26 11.58 -11.14
C GLN A 230 -4.77 10.93 -9.83
N ARG A 231 -5.66 10.27 -9.08
CA ARG A 231 -5.31 9.60 -7.83
C ARG A 231 -4.36 8.43 -8.07
N THR A 232 -4.58 7.64 -9.11
CA THR A 232 -3.69 6.54 -9.51
C THR A 232 -2.30 7.06 -9.89
N ALA A 233 -2.23 8.10 -10.72
CA ALA A 233 -0.95 8.72 -11.10
C ALA A 233 -0.20 9.26 -9.88
N LYS A 234 -0.90 9.91 -8.95
CA LYS A 234 -0.31 10.44 -7.70
C LYS A 234 0.18 9.33 -6.77
N MET A 235 -0.60 8.25 -6.61
CA MET A 235 -0.22 7.09 -5.80
C MET A 235 1.06 6.44 -6.34
N ILE A 236 1.14 6.19 -7.65
CA ILE A 236 2.31 5.57 -8.27
C ILE A 236 3.52 6.52 -8.22
N ALA A 237 3.32 7.83 -8.43
CA ALA A 237 4.40 8.81 -8.26
C ALA A 237 5.00 8.77 -6.84
N LYS A 238 4.15 8.62 -5.82
CA LYS A 238 4.58 8.41 -4.44
C LYS A 238 5.32 7.09 -4.24
N TRP A 239 4.84 5.99 -4.83
CA TRP A 239 5.57 4.71 -4.80
C TRP A 239 6.98 4.85 -5.35
N GLN A 240 7.12 5.48 -6.52
CA GLN A 240 8.43 5.72 -7.13
C GLN A 240 9.33 6.56 -6.20
N ALA A 241 8.80 7.67 -5.65
CA ALA A 241 9.58 8.57 -4.81
C ALA A 241 10.05 7.96 -3.48
N VAL A 242 9.32 6.98 -2.92
CA VAL A 242 9.73 6.27 -1.69
C VAL A 242 10.41 4.93 -1.98
N GLY A 243 10.64 4.59 -3.26
CA GLY A 243 11.25 3.33 -3.64
C GLY A 243 10.37 2.09 -3.36
N PHE A 244 9.04 2.23 -3.28
CA PHE A 244 8.14 1.10 -3.08
C PHE A 244 7.86 0.38 -4.41
N ILE A 245 7.98 -0.95 -4.40
CA ILE A 245 7.63 -1.83 -5.52
C ILE A 245 6.50 -2.76 -5.08
N HIS A 246 5.35 -2.65 -5.74
CA HIS A 246 4.15 -3.43 -5.41
C HIS A 246 4.29 -4.92 -5.79
N GLY A 247 4.95 -5.20 -6.92
CA GLY A 247 5.23 -6.56 -7.41
C GLY A 247 4.05 -7.31 -8.07
N VAL A 248 2.80 -6.86 -7.91
CA VAL A 248 1.59 -7.48 -8.53
C VAL A 248 0.52 -6.42 -8.83
N MET A 249 0.79 -5.57 -9.82
CA MET A 249 -0.16 -4.53 -10.25
C MET A 249 -1.18 -5.09 -11.26
N ASN A 250 -1.85 -6.18 -10.91
CA ASN A 250 -3.01 -6.66 -11.66
C ASN A 250 -4.18 -5.68 -11.49
N THR A 251 -5.11 -5.64 -12.44
CA THR A 251 -6.25 -4.70 -12.36
C THR A 251 -7.21 -5.00 -11.19
N ASP A 252 -7.24 -6.24 -10.68
CA ASP A 252 -7.95 -6.61 -9.45
C ASP A 252 -7.29 -6.12 -8.16
N ASN A 253 -6.07 -5.57 -8.24
CA ASN A 253 -5.34 -4.93 -7.14
C ASN A 253 -5.28 -3.40 -7.26
N MET A 254 -5.94 -2.82 -8.27
CA MET A 254 -6.02 -1.37 -8.44
C MET A 254 -7.32 -0.84 -7.84
N CYS A 255 -7.25 -0.13 -6.72
CA CYS A 255 -8.42 0.48 -6.08
C CYS A 255 -8.86 1.75 -6.82
N ILE A 256 -10.17 1.96 -6.97
CA ILE A 256 -10.73 3.14 -7.67
C ILE A 256 -10.43 4.47 -6.97
N THR A 257 -10.05 4.44 -5.70
CA THR A 257 -9.70 5.65 -4.94
C THR A 257 -8.21 5.97 -5.00
N GLY A 258 -7.39 5.21 -5.73
CA GLY A 258 -5.94 5.40 -5.77
C GLY A 258 -5.27 5.08 -4.43
N THR A 259 -5.81 4.08 -3.74
CA THR A 259 -5.31 3.50 -2.49
C THR A 259 -4.45 2.27 -2.81
N THR A 260 -3.26 2.17 -2.21
CA THR A 260 -2.40 0.97 -2.32
C THR A 260 -3.10 -0.23 -1.69
N PHE A 261 -3.15 -1.35 -2.38
CA PHE A 261 -4.07 -2.44 -2.07
C PHE A 261 -3.49 -3.82 -2.35
N ASP A 262 -3.81 -4.82 -1.52
CA ASP A 262 -3.38 -6.23 -1.61
C ASP A 262 -1.86 -6.46 -1.68
N TYR A 263 -1.28 -6.54 -0.48
CA TYR A 263 0.15 -6.72 -0.27
C TYR A 263 0.56 -8.20 -0.40
N GLY A 264 1.04 -8.56 -1.59
CA GLY A 264 1.68 -9.85 -1.84
C GLY A 264 3.22 -9.75 -1.75
N PRO A 265 3.95 -10.01 -2.84
CA PRO A 265 5.41 -9.87 -2.87
C PRO A 265 5.81 -8.42 -3.16
N TYR A 266 5.54 -7.51 -2.24
CA TYR A 266 6.07 -6.14 -2.32
C TYR A 266 7.51 -6.08 -1.81
N GLY A 267 8.18 -4.95 -2.06
CA GLY A 267 9.47 -4.60 -1.48
C GLY A 267 9.70 -3.11 -1.46
N PHE A 268 10.56 -2.65 -0.55
CA PHE A 268 11.15 -1.32 -0.60
C PHE A 268 12.54 -1.41 -1.23
N MET A 269 12.93 -0.40 -1.98
CA MET A 269 14.24 -0.31 -2.59
C MET A 269 15.30 -0.19 -1.49
N ASP A 270 16.17 -1.19 -1.41
CA ASP A 270 17.43 -1.09 -0.66
C ASP A 270 18.43 -0.31 -1.53
N ARG A 271 19.42 -1.01 -2.09
CA ARG A 271 20.30 -0.45 -3.12
C ARG A 271 19.55 -0.23 -4.43
N PHE A 272 19.73 0.93 -5.03
CA PHE A 272 18.95 1.33 -6.20
C PHE A 272 19.24 0.45 -7.41
N VAL A 273 18.20 -0.23 -7.88
CA VAL A 273 18.21 -1.03 -9.12
C VAL A 273 16.91 -0.78 -9.87
N ALA A 274 16.97 -0.01 -10.96
CA ALA A 274 15.78 0.46 -11.66
C ALA A 274 14.85 -0.66 -12.14
N ASN A 275 15.42 -1.81 -12.54
CA ASN A 275 14.67 -2.96 -13.05
C ASN A 275 14.41 -4.05 -11.99
N HIS A 276 14.55 -3.74 -10.70
CA HIS A 276 14.26 -4.68 -9.63
C HIS A 276 12.76 -4.97 -9.52
N THR A 277 12.44 -6.25 -9.29
CA THR A 277 11.10 -6.71 -8.87
C THR A 277 11.26 -7.64 -7.66
N PRO A 278 10.50 -7.38 -6.57
CA PRO A 278 10.48 -8.24 -5.38
C PRO A 278 9.70 -9.54 -5.63
N ASN A 279 8.95 -9.64 -6.73
CA ASN A 279 8.16 -10.82 -7.06
C ASN A 279 8.97 -11.85 -7.84
N HIS A 280 9.31 -12.97 -7.19
CA HIS A 280 10.02 -14.08 -7.86
C HIS A 280 9.26 -14.69 -9.06
N SER A 281 7.92 -14.58 -9.11
CA SER A 281 7.11 -15.08 -10.23
C SER A 281 7.10 -14.12 -11.42
N ASP A 282 7.52 -12.87 -11.23
CA ASP A 282 7.59 -11.85 -12.28
C ASP A 282 8.91 -11.95 -13.06
N THR A 283 9.11 -13.07 -13.75
CA THR A 283 10.33 -13.35 -14.53
C THR A 283 10.53 -12.38 -15.69
N GLN A 284 9.44 -11.79 -16.21
CA GLN A 284 9.46 -10.77 -17.25
C GLN A 284 9.65 -9.35 -16.72
N ARG A 285 9.69 -9.17 -15.39
CA ARG A 285 9.84 -7.87 -14.72
C ARG A 285 8.76 -6.87 -15.13
N ARG A 286 7.54 -7.38 -15.40
CA ARG A 286 6.38 -6.58 -15.77
C ARG A 286 6.06 -5.54 -14.70
N TYR A 287 6.26 -5.89 -13.44
CA TYR A 287 5.96 -5.05 -12.27
C TYR A 287 7.21 -4.54 -11.56
N ALA A 288 8.35 -4.47 -12.27
CA ALA A 288 9.56 -3.86 -11.72
C ALA A 288 9.38 -2.37 -11.42
N TYR A 289 10.25 -1.82 -10.57
CA TYR A 289 10.23 -0.41 -10.15
C TYR A 289 10.08 0.56 -11.35
N SER A 290 10.88 0.42 -12.41
CA SER A 290 10.82 1.31 -13.57
C SER A 290 9.57 1.15 -14.44
N GLN A 291 8.77 0.08 -14.24
CA GLN A 291 7.60 -0.23 -15.06
C GLN A 291 6.28 0.23 -14.42
N GLN A 292 6.27 0.57 -13.12
CA GLN A 292 5.02 0.82 -12.40
C GLN A 292 4.18 1.97 -13.00
N SER A 293 4.82 3.02 -13.54
CA SER A 293 4.11 4.12 -14.22
C SER A 293 3.38 3.66 -15.48
N GLU A 294 4.05 2.87 -16.33
CA GLU A 294 3.48 2.34 -17.57
C GLU A 294 2.38 1.31 -17.29
N ILE A 295 2.55 0.49 -16.25
CA ILE A 295 1.51 -0.44 -15.82
C ILE A 295 0.30 0.30 -15.25
N GLY A 296 0.49 1.40 -14.53
CA GLY A 296 -0.59 2.28 -14.10
C GLY A 296 -1.41 2.82 -15.28
N PHE A 297 -0.73 3.30 -16.33
CA PHE A 297 -1.36 3.73 -17.58
C PHE A 297 -2.15 2.59 -18.24
N TRP A 298 -1.55 1.40 -18.32
CA TRP A 298 -2.18 0.23 -18.91
C TRP A 298 -3.44 -0.20 -18.14
N ASN A 299 -3.36 -0.26 -16.81
CA ASN A 299 -4.48 -0.60 -15.94
C ASN A 299 -5.63 0.42 -16.05
N LEU A 300 -5.32 1.72 -16.15
CA LEU A 300 -6.33 2.76 -16.36
C LEU A 300 -7.00 2.66 -17.73
N ASN A 301 -6.28 2.27 -18.79
CA ASN A 301 -6.91 1.95 -20.07
C ASN A 301 -7.90 0.79 -19.93
N LYS A 302 -7.56 -0.25 -19.14
CA LYS A 302 -8.51 -1.35 -18.85
C LYS A 302 -9.75 -0.88 -18.10
N LEU A 303 -9.61 0.03 -17.14
CA LEU A 303 -10.78 0.67 -16.54
C LEU A 303 -11.57 1.49 -17.57
N ALA A 304 -10.91 2.29 -18.42
CA ALA A 304 -11.55 3.11 -19.43
C ALA A 304 -12.38 2.28 -20.42
N GLU A 305 -11.86 1.12 -20.87
CA GLU A 305 -12.58 0.16 -21.73
C GLU A 305 -13.97 -0.17 -21.15
N THR A 306 -14.07 -0.34 -19.83
CA THR A 306 -15.34 -0.66 -19.16
C THR A 306 -16.37 0.48 -19.24
N LEU A 307 -15.91 1.73 -19.38
CA LEU A 307 -16.73 2.93 -19.30
C LEU A 307 -17.12 3.50 -20.67
N VAL A 308 -16.65 2.91 -21.77
CA VAL A 308 -16.85 3.42 -23.14
C VAL A 308 -18.33 3.62 -23.47
N SER A 309 -19.21 2.71 -23.08
CA SER A 309 -20.66 2.83 -23.37
C SER A 309 -21.34 3.95 -22.57
N LEU A 310 -20.70 4.48 -21.53
CA LEU A 310 -21.25 5.49 -20.64
C LEU A 310 -20.68 6.89 -20.92
N VAL A 311 -19.41 6.97 -21.30
CA VAL A 311 -18.68 8.23 -21.49
C VAL A 311 -18.38 8.52 -22.97
N GLY A 312 -18.26 7.48 -23.80
CA GLY A 312 -17.73 7.56 -25.15
C GLY A 312 -16.21 7.37 -25.20
N ALA A 313 -15.70 6.81 -26.29
CA ALA A 313 -14.28 6.48 -26.43
C ALA A 313 -13.39 7.73 -26.54
N GLU A 314 -13.81 8.75 -27.29
CA GLU A 314 -13.02 9.96 -27.54
C GLU A 314 -12.78 10.78 -26.25
N PRO A 315 -13.79 11.07 -25.40
CA PRO A 315 -13.54 11.76 -24.14
C PRO A 315 -12.62 10.98 -23.18
N LEU A 316 -12.76 9.66 -23.11
CA LEU A 316 -11.88 8.82 -22.29
C LEU A 316 -10.43 8.84 -22.79
N GLN A 317 -10.23 8.82 -24.11
CA GLN A 317 -8.90 8.94 -24.72
C GLN A 317 -8.28 10.32 -24.47
N GLU A 318 -9.07 11.40 -24.45
CA GLU A 318 -8.58 12.73 -24.07
C GLU A 318 -8.09 12.75 -22.62
N GLU A 319 -8.83 12.18 -21.68
CA GLU A 319 -8.35 12.07 -20.28
C GLU A 319 -7.08 11.21 -20.19
N MET A 320 -7.01 10.10 -20.92
CA MET A 320 -5.84 9.22 -20.91
C MET A 320 -4.57 9.90 -21.44
N ARG A 321 -4.68 10.82 -22.42
CA ARG A 321 -3.54 11.61 -22.90
C ARG A 321 -2.89 12.45 -21.78
N GLN A 322 -3.62 12.77 -20.73
CA GLN A 322 -3.11 13.57 -19.60
C GLN A 322 -2.29 12.76 -18.59
N TYR A 323 -2.36 11.42 -18.62
CA TYR A 323 -1.74 10.56 -17.60
C TYR A 323 -0.25 10.81 -17.44
N GLN A 324 0.53 10.78 -18.53
CA GLN A 324 1.98 10.91 -18.45
C GLN A 324 2.39 12.28 -17.91
N THR A 325 1.71 13.34 -18.35
CA THR A 325 1.93 14.71 -17.85
C THR A 325 1.64 14.80 -16.36
N LEU A 326 0.52 14.24 -15.89
CA LEU A 326 0.14 14.24 -14.48
C LEU A 326 1.12 13.42 -13.62
N PHE A 327 1.44 12.20 -14.04
CA PHE A 327 2.41 11.35 -13.34
C PHE A 327 3.77 12.05 -13.24
N ASN A 328 4.30 12.55 -14.36
CA ASN A 328 5.59 13.26 -14.37
C ASN A 328 5.57 14.48 -13.45
N ARG A 329 4.47 15.25 -13.44
CA ARG A 329 4.32 16.39 -12.53
C ARG A 329 4.36 15.96 -11.07
N PHE A 330 3.51 15.00 -10.66
CA PHE A 330 3.48 14.53 -9.28
C PHE A 330 4.81 13.92 -8.85
N TYR A 331 5.43 13.11 -9.71
CA TYR A 331 6.73 12.51 -9.40
C TYR A 331 7.81 13.57 -9.25
N ARG A 332 7.85 14.56 -10.14
CA ARG A 332 8.78 15.68 -10.06
C ARG A 332 8.59 16.49 -8.78
N GLU A 333 7.35 16.76 -8.39
CA GLU A 333 7.01 17.43 -7.12
C GLU A 333 7.48 16.62 -5.89
N GLU A 334 7.34 15.30 -5.88
CA GLU A 334 7.85 14.48 -4.77
C GLU A 334 9.40 14.45 -4.74
N MET A 335 10.06 14.32 -5.90
CA MET A 335 11.54 14.35 -5.97
C MET A 335 12.11 15.71 -5.54
N ALA A 336 11.44 16.80 -5.91
CA ALA A 336 11.79 18.14 -5.49
C ALA A 336 11.81 18.28 -3.96
N LYS A 337 10.75 17.81 -3.29
CA LYS A 337 10.66 17.80 -1.82
C LYS A 337 11.77 16.96 -1.19
N LYS A 338 12.05 15.79 -1.75
CA LYS A 338 13.14 14.90 -1.28
C LYS A 338 14.53 15.56 -1.40
N MET A 339 14.72 16.42 -2.39
CA MET A 339 15.99 17.14 -2.60
C MET A 339 16.02 18.53 -1.94
N GLY A 340 14.92 18.99 -1.34
CA GLY A 340 14.82 20.32 -0.73
C GLY A 340 14.98 21.46 -1.74
N LEU A 341 14.40 21.30 -2.94
CA LEU A 341 14.45 22.27 -4.04
C LEU A 341 13.02 22.70 -4.44
N ALA A 342 12.83 23.99 -4.68
CA ALA A 342 11.57 24.59 -5.13
C ALA A 342 11.59 24.98 -6.61
N ILE A 343 12.76 25.29 -7.17
CA ILE A 343 12.92 25.67 -8.59
C ILE A 343 13.05 24.41 -9.46
N LEU A 344 12.02 24.14 -10.25
CA LEU A 344 11.92 22.95 -11.10
C LEU A 344 12.15 23.31 -12.58
N ASP A 345 13.37 23.71 -12.90
CA ASP A 345 13.82 24.03 -14.26
C ASP A 345 14.54 22.83 -14.93
N SER A 346 15.19 23.07 -16.07
CA SER A 346 15.96 22.03 -16.78
C SER A 346 17.18 21.55 -15.99
N GLU A 347 17.78 22.38 -15.15
CA GLU A 347 18.96 22.02 -14.37
C GLU A 347 18.57 21.14 -13.17
N PHE A 348 17.40 21.37 -12.57
CA PHE A 348 16.80 20.39 -11.63
C PHE A 348 16.65 19.02 -12.28
N THR A 349 16.12 18.97 -13.51
CA THR A 349 15.92 17.69 -14.22
C THR A 349 17.24 16.98 -14.48
N GLN A 350 18.28 17.71 -14.90
CA GLN A 350 19.62 17.16 -15.10
C GLN A 350 20.22 16.65 -13.78
N CYS A 351 20.05 17.39 -12.68
CA CYS A 351 20.52 16.99 -11.36
C CYS A 351 19.85 15.69 -10.89
N VAL A 352 18.52 15.56 -11.04
CA VAL A 352 17.79 14.32 -10.73
C VAL A 352 18.28 13.14 -11.59
N GLN A 353 18.53 13.35 -12.89
CA GLN A 353 19.05 12.32 -13.78
C GLN A 353 20.44 11.84 -13.36
N GLY A 354 21.36 12.78 -13.08
CA GLY A 354 22.70 12.47 -12.59
C GLY A 354 22.68 11.73 -11.25
N MET A 355 21.74 12.06 -10.37
CA MET A 355 21.55 11.36 -9.10
C MET A 355 21.18 9.89 -9.33
N PHE A 356 20.18 9.62 -10.17
CA PHE A 356 19.79 8.25 -10.47
C PHE A 356 20.89 7.45 -11.18
N GLN A 357 21.70 8.11 -12.01
CA GLN A 357 22.88 7.49 -12.61
C GLN A 357 23.88 7.05 -11.53
N LEU A 358 24.23 7.94 -10.59
CA LEU A 358 25.11 7.61 -9.47
C LEU A 358 24.58 6.46 -8.61
N LEU A 359 23.29 6.54 -8.23
CA LEU A 359 22.62 5.51 -7.44
C LEU A 359 22.70 4.14 -8.14
N GLN A 360 22.49 4.10 -9.45
CA GLN A 360 22.48 2.88 -10.26
C GLN A 360 23.89 2.31 -10.51
N GLU A 361 24.88 3.15 -10.81
CA GLU A 361 26.26 2.76 -11.11
C GLU A 361 26.99 2.22 -9.88
N HIS A 362 26.76 2.85 -8.73
CA HIS A 362 27.43 2.49 -7.47
C HIS A 362 26.54 1.69 -6.51
N GLN A 363 25.32 1.34 -6.93
CA GLN A 363 24.34 0.61 -6.12
C GLN A 363 24.19 1.20 -4.72
N LEU A 364 24.02 2.52 -4.64
CA LEU A 364 23.86 3.20 -3.35
C LEU A 364 22.48 2.89 -2.76
N ASP A 365 22.39 2.82 -1.44
CA ASP A 365 21.11 2.68 -0.74
C ASP A 365 20.22 3.89 -1.02
N TYR A 366 19.00 3.63 -1.50
CA TYR A 366 18.10 4.65 -2.00
C TYR A 366 17.66 5.61 -0.88
N SER A 367 17.19 5.07 0.25
CA SER A 367 16.66 5.88 1.35
C SER A 367 17.77 6.64 2.07
N ASN A 368 18.87 5.97 2.38
CA ASN A 368 19.99 6.56 3.11
C ASN A 368 20.72 7.63 2.28
N PHE A 369 20.71 7.53 0.94
CA PHE A 369 21.23 8.60 0.09
C PHE A 369 20.50 9.93 0.31
N PHE A 370 19.18 9.92 0.44
CA PHE A 370 18.43 11.17 0.67
C PHE A 370 18.62 11.72 2.09
N ARG A 371 18.80 10.85 3.09
CA ARG A 371 19.18 11.27 4.45
C ARG A 371 20.56 11.91 4.46
N PHE A 372 21.52 11.30 3.78
CA PHE A 372 22.84 11.89 3.56
C PHE A 372 22.76 13.26 2.87
N LEU A 373 21.93 13.38 1.83
CA LEU A 373 21.80 14.63 1.09
C LEU A 373 21.28 15.75 1.99
N ALA A 374 20.34 15.45 2.90
CA ALA A 374 19.79 16.41 3.85
C ALA A 374 20.86 16.97 4.81
N ASP A 375 21.85 16.16 5.17
CA ASP A 375 22.97 16.54 6.04
C ASP A 375 24.09 17.31 5.30
N TYR A 376 24.08 17.37 3.96
CA TYR A 376 25.13 18.03 3.17
C TYR A 376 24.84 19.53 2.92
N PRO A 377 25.82 20.46 3.06
CA PRO A 377 27.25 20.27 3.25
C PRO A 377 27.73 20.28 4.71
N GLY A 378 26.86 19.96 5.68
CA GLY A 378 27.19 19.88 7.10
C GLY A 378 28.12 18.70 7.44
N ASN A 379 27.72 17.82 8.35
CA ASN A 379 28.51 16.64 8.73
C ASN A 379 27.77 15.35 8.34
N PRO A 380 27.65 15.07 7.04
CA PRO A 380 26.89 13.92 6.59
C PRO A 380 27.61 12.63 6.97
N GLN A 381 26.94 11.76 7.73
CA GLN A 381 27.41 10.41 7.98
C GLN A 381 26.78 9.47 6.94
N MET A 382 27.60 8.75 6.18
CA MET A 382 27.11 7.58 5.44
C MET A 382 27.75 6.31 6.00
N ALA A 383 26.89 5.31 6.26
CA ALA A 383 27.28 4.06 6.88
C ALA A 383 28.12 3.12 5.97
N ASN A 384 28.35 3.46 4.69
CA ASN A 384 28.87 2.52 3.70
C ASN A 384 30.20 2.92 3.04
N GLY A 385 31.06 1.92 2.83
CA GLY A 385 32.29 2.04 2.04
C GLY A 385 32.08 2.19 0.52
N ALA A 386 30.85 2.00 0.01
CA ALA A 386 30.54 2.10 -1.43
C ALA A 386 30.83 3.49 -2.03
N ILE A 387 30.73 4.55 -1.22
CA ILE A 387 31.00 5.93 -1.64
C ILE A 387 32.48 6.19 -1.84
N ASN A 388 33.36 5.44 -1.17
CA ASN A 388 34.80 5.59 -1.39
C ASN A 388 35.18 5.29 -2.84
N ASN A 389 34.41 4.43 -3.52
CA ASN A 389 34.58 4.09 -4.93
C ASN A 389 33.88 5.07 -5.90
N ALA A 390 33.06 5.99 -5.39
CA ALA A 390 32.22 6.93 -6.15
C ALA A 390 32.57 8.40 -5.85
N LYS A 391 33.70 8.64 -5.18
CA LYS A 391 33.95 9.89 -4.49
C LYS A 391 34.01 11.09 -5.44
N ASP A 392 34.65 10.93 -6.59
CA ASP A 392 34.84 12.02 -7.54
C ASP A 392 33.55 12.36 -8.28
N GLU A 393 32.81 11.35 -8.74
CA GLU A 393 31.51 11.50 -9.39
C GLU A 393 30.47 12.07 -8.43
N LEU A 394 30.44 11.60 -7.18
CA LEU A 394 29.57 12.13 -6.13
C LEU A 394 29.91 13.59 -5.81
N ASN A 395 31.18 13.95 -5.65
CA ASN A 395 31.59 15.33 -5.38
C ASN A 395 31.23 16.28 -6.54
N SER A 396 31.36 15.81 -7.77
CA SER A 396 30.96 16.55 -8.97
C SER A 396 29.44 16.81 -8.95
N TRP A 397 28.64 15.78 -8.68
CA TRP A 397 27.18 15.92 -8.60
C TRP A 397 26.73 16.78 -7.42
N LEU A 398 27.33 16.63 -6.22
CA LEU A 398 27.04 17.45 -5.06
C LEU A 398 27.36 18.93 -5.31
N SER A 399 28.42 19.22 -6.07
CA SER A 399 28.74 20.59 -6.48
C SER A 399 27.66 21.19 -7.39
N GLN A 400 27.04 20.38 -8.25
CA GLN A 400 25.89 20.81 -9.07
C GLN A 400 24.66 21.02 -8.20
N TYR A 401 24.37 20.10 -7.28
CA TYR A 401 23.27 20.23 -6.32
C TYR A 401 23.38 21.52 -5.50
N LEU A 402 24.56 21.84 -4.95
CA LEU A 402 24.77 23.07 -4.19
C LEU A 402 24.50 24.33 -5.02
N LYS A 403 24.91 24.35 -6.30
CA LYS A 403 24.60 25.47 -7.20
C LYS A 403 23.09 25.66 -7.40
N LEU A 404 22.29 24.60 -7.32
CA LEU A 404 20.84 24.72 -7.34
C LEU A 404 20.32 25.29 -6.02
N THR A 405 20.79 24.77 -4.88
CA THR A 405 20.36 25.27 -3.56
C THR A 405 20.67 26.75 -3.34
N GLN A 406 21.76 27.26 -3.91
CA GLN A 406 22.17 28.67 -3.81
C GLN A 406 21.28 29.65 -4.58
N ARG A 407 20.42 29.15 -5.48
CA ARG A 407 19.44 29.99 -6.20
C ARG A 407 18.23 30.34 -5.34
N GLU A 408 18.07 29.62 -4.23
CA GLU A 408 16.93 29.71 -3.35
C GLU A 408 17.34 30.39 -2.05
N ASP A 409 16.51 31.29 -1.55
CA ASP A 409 16.73 31.98 -0.28
C ASP A 409 16.29 31.11 0.90
N LEU A 410 16.96 29.96 1.06
CA LEU A 410 16.70 28.99 2.11
C LEU A 410 18.02 28.49 2.70
N ASN A 411 18.18 28.65 4.02
CA ASN A 411 19.42 28.23 4.67
C ASN A 411 19.50 26.69 4.78
N HIS A 412 20.68 26.18 5.14
CA HIS A 412 20.91 24.73 5.20
C HIS A 412 20.04 24.03 6.25
N GLU A 413 19.91 24.57 7.47
CA GLU A 413 19.15 23.96 8.55
C GLU A 413 17.64 23.89 8.25
N GLU A 414 17.10 24.94 7.64
CA GLU A 414 15.70 24.96 7.17
C GLU A 414 15.47 23.92 6.08
N ARG A 415 16.38 23.84 5.10
CA ARG A 415 16.32 22.84 4.03
C ARG A 415 16.42 21.42 4.58
N LYS A 416 17.36 21.18 5.49
CA LYS A 416 17.52 19.90 6.19
C LYS A 416 16.24 19.51 6.92
N THR A 417 15.63 20.43 7.67
CA THR A 417 14.36 20.17 8.37
C THR A 417 13.25 19.78 7.40
N GLN A 418 13.14 20.47 6.26
CA GLN A 418 12.17 20.13 5.22
C GLN A 418 12.45 18.76 4.59
N MET A 419 13.70 18.46 4.30
CA MET A 419 14.12 17.19 3.71
C MET A 419 13.93 16.03 4.69
N ASP A 420 14.27 16.19 5.96
CA ASP A 420 14.14 15.16 6.99
C ASP A 420 12.67 14.79 7.24
N ALA A 421 11.73 15.74 7.08
CA ALA A 421 10.30 15.50 7.17
C ALA A 421 9.71 14.71 5.97
N ILE A 422 10.49 14.54 4.89
CA ILE A 422 10.07 13.88 3.64
C ILE A 422 10.88 12.62 3.36
N ASN A 423 12.15 12.60 3.77
CA ASN A 423 13.07 11.49 3.55
C ASN A 423 13.08 10.60 4.79
N PRO A 424 12.52 9.38 4.70
CA PRO A 424 12.43 8.49 5.85
C PRO A 424 13.82 8.07 6.32
N LYS A 425 14.01 8.06 7.64
CA LYS A 425 15.15 7.40 8.30
C LYS A 425 14.93 5.88 8.37
N TYR A 426 13.67 5.46 8.46
CA TYR A 426 13.27 4.05 8.60
C TYR A 426 12.39 3.61 7.43
N ILE A 427 12.73 2.47 6.82
CA ILE A 427 11.87 1.82 5.83
C ILE A 427 11.69 0.34 6.19
N LEU A 428 10.60 -0.26 5.72
CA LEU A 428 10.29 -1.66 5.95
C LEU A 428 11.16 -2.56 5.05
N ARG A 429 12.44 -2.68 5.38
CA ARG A 429 13.41 -3.50 4.64
C ARG A 429 13.05 -4.98 4.71
N SER A 430 13.34 -5.72 3.64
CA SER A 430 12.99 -7.14 3.53
C SER A 430 13.60 -8.00 4.65
N HIS A 431 14.83 -7.70 5.07
CA HIS A 431 15.52 -8.43 6.13
C HIS A 431 14.89 -8.18 7.51
N LEU A 432 14.40 -6.97 7.79
CA LEU A 432 13.68 -6.64 9.03
C LEU A 432 12.37 -7.42 9.11
N VAL A 433 11.62 -7.47 8.00
CA VAL A 433 10.42 -8.31 7.89
C VAL A 433 10.76 -9.78 8.12
N GLN A 434 11.84 -10.29 7.52
CA GLN A 434 12.25 -11.68 7.70
C GLN A 434 12.61 -11.99 9.15
N ASN A 435 13.30 -11.09 9.84
CA ASN A 435 13.62 -11.24 11.27
C ASN A 435 12.35 -11.29 12.13
N ALA A 436 11.37 -10.41 11.86
CA ALA A 436 10.08 -10.43 12.56
C ALA A 436 9.30 -11.73 12.30
N LEU A 437 9.29 -12.21 11.05
CA LEU A 437 8.68 -13.48 10.67
C LEU A 437 9.36 -14.67 11.36
N ASP A 438 10.69 -14.68 11.42
CA ASP A 438 11.45 -15.76 12.05
C ASP A 438 11.11 -15.88 13.54
N LYS A 439 11.11 -14.76 14.29
CA LYS A 439 10.70 -14.72 15.70
C LYS A 439 9.25 -15.17 15.89
N ALA A 440 8.34 -14.64 15.08
CA ALA A 440 6.91 -14.95 15.18
C ALA A 440 6.64 -16.45 14.91
N LEU A 441 7.28 -17.03 13.89
CA LEU A 441 6.99 -18.40 13.45
C LEU A 441 7.77 -19.47 14.24
N LYS A 442 8.98 -19.16 14.72
CA LYS A 442 9.83 -20.14 15.42
C LYS A 442 9.69 -20.06 16.94
N GLU A 443 9.46 -18.86 17.46
CA GLU A 443 9.50 -18.58 18.90
C GLU A 443 8.14 -18.12 19.45
N SER A 444 7.14 -17.89 18.58
CA SER A 444 5.86 -17.26 18.95
C SER A 444 6.04 -15.89 19.63
N ASP A 445 7.12 -15.18 19.29
CA ASP A 445 7.43 -13.84 19.77
C ASP A 445 7.00 -12.80 18.70
N PHE A 446 6.00 -11.99 19.04
CA PHE A 446 5.45 -10.95 18.17
C PHE A 446 6.01 -9.55 18.47
N SER A 447 6.92 -9.41 19.42
CA SER A 447 7.48 -8.12 19.84
C SER A 447 8.16 -7.36 18.68
N GLU A 448 8.79 -8.08 17.77
CA GLU A 448 9.45 -7.46 16.60
C GLU A 448 8.44 -6.88 15.60
N ILE A 449 7.26 -7.48 15.49
CA ILE A 449 6.18 -6.95 14.63
C ILE A 449 5.68 -5.63 15.21
N GLU A 450 5.44 -5.57 16.53
CA GLU A 450 5.02 -4.36 17.23
C GLU A 450 6.09 -3.26 17.13
N ARG A 451 7.36 -3.58 17.35
CA ARG A 451 8.48 -2.62 17.19
C ARG A 451 8.51 -2.02 15.79
N LEU A 452 8.43 -2.86 14.76
CA LEU A 452 8.42 -2.40 13.37
C LEU A 452 7.19 -1.53 13.08
N ARG A 453 5.99 -1.90 13.54
CA ARG A 453 4.79 -1.07 13.37
C ARG A 453 5.02 0.32 14.00
N ILE A 454 5.46 0.37 15.26
CA ILE A 454 5.67 1.62 16.00
C ILE A 454 6.72 2.50 15.33
N LEU A 455 7.82 1.90 14.88
CA LEU A 455 8.88 2.59 14.13
C LEU A 455 8.33 3.23 12.85
N LEU A 456 7.49 2.49 12.13
CA LEU A 456 7.01 2.87 10.80
C LEU A 456 5.76 3.75 10.83
N GLU A 457 5.14 3.97 11.99
CA GLU A 457 4.08 4.97 12.18
C GLU A 457 4.60 6.41 11.97
N ASN A 458 5.88 6.65 12.27
CA ASN A 458 6.56 7.93 11.99
C ASN A 458 8.02 7.70 11.55
N PRO A 459 8.24 7.34 10.27
CA PRO A 459 9.53 6.85 9.80
C PRO A 459 10.60 7.94 9.61
N PHE A 460 10.29 9.20 9.90
CA PHE A 460 11.12 10.36 9.57
C PHE A 460 12.03 10.82 10.71
N GLN A 461 11.66 10.53 11.95
CA GLN A 461 12.32 11.05 13.14
C GLN A 461 12.38 10.00 14.26
N ASP A 462 13.34 10.20 15.16
CA ASP A 462 13.49 9.36 16.34
C ASP A 462 12.43 9.70 17.38
N GLN A 463 12.03 8.69 18.16
CA GLN A 463 11.08 8.86 19.26
C GLN A 463 11.68 8.24 20.53
N PRO A 464 12.68 8.90 21.17
CA PRO A 464 13.53 8.26 22.19
C PRO A 464 12.76 7.61 23.34
N GLU A 465 11.76 8.29 23.90
CA GLU A 465 10.95 7.74 25.00
C GLU A 465 10.16 6.49 24.58
N ILE A 466 9.61 6.49 23.37
CA ILE A 466 8.90 5.34 22.80
C ILE A 466 9.89 4.21 22.49
N PHE A 467 11.02 4.55 21.89
CA PHE A 467 12.04 3.58 21.49
C PHE A 467 12.64 2.89 22.71
N GLU A 468 12.92 3.61 23.78
CA GLU A 468 13.36 3.03 25.05
C GLU A 468 12.31 2.07 25.63
N HIS A 469 11.02 2.46 25.62
CA HIS A 469 9.94 1.63 26.13
C HIS A 469 9.80 0.29 25.39
N TYR A 470 9.92 0.31 24.06
CA TYR A 470 9.77 -0.90 23.23
C TYR A 470 11.11 -1.60 22.92
N GLY A 471 12.24 -1.07 23.38
CA GLY A 471 13.58 -1.62 23.11
C GLY A 471 13.98 -1.53 21.63
N ILE A 472 13.68 -0.40 20.99
CA ILE A 472 14.02 -0.11 19.59
C ILE A 472 15.39 0.58 19.54
N ASP A 473 16.35 -0.06 18.90
CA ASP A 473 17.64 0.55 18.58
C ASP A 473 17.57 1.29 17.23
N ALA A 474 17.34 2.60 17.30
CA ALA A 474 17.23 3.50 16.14
C ALA A 474 18.36 3.29 15.11
N ASP A 475 19.59 3.15 15.55
CA ASP A 475 20.72 3.05 14.62
C ASP A 475 20.72 1.71 13.91
N SER A 476 20.35 0.61 14.59
CA SER A 476 20.23 -0.70 13.95
C SER A 476 19.14 -0.74 12.88
N TYR A 477 17.99 -0.07 13.07
CA TYR A 477 16.91 -0.08 12.08
C TYR A 477 17.14 0.88 10.90
N ALA A 478 18.03 1.86 11.05
CA ALA A 478 18.38 2.81 9.99
C ALA A 478 19.52 2.32 9.07
N GLN A 479 20.21 1.22 9.42
CA GLN A 479 21.34 0.69 8.66
C GLN A 479 20.94 0.23 7.24
N ASP A 480 21.96 0.19 6.36
CA ASP A 480 21.82 -0.45 5.04
C ASP A 480 21.50 -1.94 5.22
N THR A 481 20.82 -2.52 4.22
CA THR A 481 20.55 -3.95 4.20
C THR A 481 21.87 -4.72 4.11
N PRO A 482 22.11 -5.71 5.00
CA PRO A 482 23.32 -6.51 4.96
C PRO A 482 23.45 -7.26 3.62
N ASP A 483 24.69 -7.44 3.13
CA ASP A 483 24.93 -8.00 1.79
C ASP A 483 24.28 -9.37 1.57
N SER A 484 24.13 -10.19 2.62
CA SER A 484 23.46 -11.50 2.56
C SER A 484 21.95 -11.44 2.27
N PHE A 485 21.33 -10.26 2.40
CA PHE A 485 19.90 -10.04 2.21
C PHE A 485 19.57 -9.23 0.95
N LEU A 486 20.58 -8.73 0.23
CA LEU A 486 20.37 -7.97 -1.01
C LEU A 486 19.74 -8.86 -2.09
N CYS A 487 18.89 -8.24 -2.92
CA CYS A 487 18.22 -8.89 -4.05
C CYS A 487 17.30 -10.08 -3.67
N GLN A 488 16.91 -10.21 -2.39
CA GLN A 488 15.93 -11.22 -2.00
C GLN A 488 14.59 -10.96 -2.69
N GLN A 489 14.08 -11.98 -3.37
CA GLN A 489 12.74 -11.98 -3.93
C GLN A 489 11.81 -12.76 -3.00
N THR A 490 10.57 -12.32 -2.93
CA THR A 490 9.51 -12.93 -2.13
C THR A 490 8.48 -13.58 -3.04
N SER A 491 7.80 -14.60 -2.49
CA SER A 491 6.80 -15.35 -3.22
C SER A 491 5.37 -14.93 -2.96
N CYS A 492 4.58 -14.90 -4.04
CA CYS A 492 3.12 -14.84 -4.01
C CYS A 492 2.49 -16.09 -3.38
N SER A 493 3.26 -17.07 -2.90
CA SER A 493 2.69 -18.29 -2.32
C SER A 493 2.04 -17.93 -0.99
N ALA A 494 0.80 -17.48 -1.17
CA ALA A 494 -0.19 -17.27 -0.16
C ALA A 494 -0.54 -18.60 0.47
#